data_AF-A0A6U6DPM6-F1
#
_entry.id   AF-A0A6U6DPM6-F1
#
_cell.length_a   1.000
_cell.length_b   1.000
_cell.length_c   1.000
_cell.angle_alpha   90.00
_cell.angle_beta   90.00
_cell.angle_gamma   90.00
#
_symmetry.space_group_name_H-M   'P 1'
#
loop_
_entity.id
_entity.type
_entity.pdbx_description
1 polymer ?
#
loop_
_entity_poly.entity_id
_entity_poly.type
_entity_poly.pdbx_seq_one_letter_code
_entity_poly.pdbx_strand_id
1 'polypeptide(L)'
;MPLLCSINIVAISVLCLDASNFFQRGLMMLNIAFVQMGMRMTLDSRLPSVGYQIKMQLILNRFFYSLMFMVLESSFLYTLHDRGVAISHIRIIDLTVAIILMLNTVYLSYLYYKDA
;
A
#
# COMPACT_ATOMS: atom_id res chain seq x y z
N MET A 1 -14.64 3.49 -3.71
CA MET A 1 -13.34 4.20 -3.69
C MET A 1 -12.94 4.86 -2.38
N PRO A 2 -13.80 5.59 -1.64
CA PRO A 2 -13.36 6.25 -0.40
C PRO A 2 -12.80 5.26 0.62
N LEU A 3 -13.37 4.05 0.67
CA LEU A 3 -12.89 2.98 1.55
C LEU A 3 -11.49 2.46 1.17
N LEU A 4 -11.19 2.25 -0.13
CA LEU A 4 -9.84 1.90 -0.61
C LEU A 4 -8.81 2.99 -0.30
N CYS A 5 -9.19 4.26 -0.48
CA CYS A 5 -8.31 5.39 -0.14
C CYS A 5 -8.04 5.45 1.37
N SER A 6 -9.06 5.24 2.20
CA SER A 6 -8.90 5.22 3.66
C SER A 6 -7.95 4.10 4.10
N ILE A 7 -8.01 2.93 3.48
CA ILE A 7 -7.12 1.81 3.79
C ILE A 7 -5.68 2.10 3.36
N ASN A 8 -5.50 2.75 2.22
CA ASN A 8 -4.17 3.17 1.78
C ASN A 8 -3.57 4.25 2.71
N ILE A 9 -4.39 5.17 3.22
CA ILE A 9 -3.96 6.16 4.22
C ILE A 9 -3.55 5.46 5.51
N VAL A 10 -4.34 4.48 5.97
CA VAL A 10 -4.00 3.65 7.13
C VAL A 10 -2.69 2.90 6.88
N ALA A 11 -2.47 2.35 5.68
CA ALA A 11 -1.22 1.70 5.31
C ALA A 11 -0.02 2.65 5.36
N ILE A 12 -0.15 3.86 4.82
CA ILE A 12 0.90 4.88 4.89
C ILE A 12 1.22 5.26 6.34
N SER A 13 0.21 5.29 7.22
CA SER A 13 0.44 5.59 8.64
C SER A 13 1.30 4.54 9.37
N VAL A 14 1.37 3.31 8.85
CA VAL A 14 2.25 2.25 9.39
C VAL A 14 3.73 2.63 9.22
N LEU A 15 4.08 3.38 8.17
CA LEU A 15 5.44 3.91 7.94
C LEU A 15 5.83 5.01 8.95
N CYS A 16 4.90 5.51 9.78
CA CYS A 16 5.22 6.43 10.86
C CYS A 16 5.61 5.72 12.17
N LEU A 17 5.39 4.40 12.30
CA LEU A 17 5.81 3.63 13.47
C LEU A 17 7.34 3.51 13.53
N ASP A 18 7.93 3.19 14.68
CA ASP A 18 9.40 3.05 14.73
C ASP A 18 9.88 1.77 14.00
N ALA A 19 10.99 1.89 13.27
CA ALA A 19 11.58 0.80 12.49
C ALA A 19 12.10 -0.37 13.35
N SER A 20 12.33 -0.14 14.65
CA SER A 20 12.69 -1.17 15.63
C SER A 20 11.60 -2.22 15.82
N ASN A 21 10.33 -1.85 15.61
CA ASN A 21 9.17 -2.74 15.73
C ASN A 21 8.80 -3.35 14.37
N PHE A 22 9.79 -3.89 13.65
CA PHE A 22 9.60 -4.50 12.31
C PHE A 22 8.49 -5.54 12.30
N PHE A 23 8.44 -6.43 13.31
CA PHE A 23 7.43 -7.47 13.40
C PHE A 23 6.01 -6.90 13.48
N GLN A 24 5.80 -5.86 14.30
CA GLN A 24 4.50 -5.21 14.45
C GLN A 24 4.09 -4.45 13.17
N ARG A 25 5.04 -3.73 12.54
CA ARG A 25 4.83 -3.08 11.24
C ARG A 25 4.42 -4.10 10.17
N GLY A 26 5.14 -5.22 10.08
CA GLY A 26 4.85 -6.31 9.15
C GLY A 26 3.47 -6.92 9.38
N LEU A 27 3.09 -7.17 10.63
CA LEU A 27 1.79 -7.75 10.98
C LEU A 27 0.62 -6.80 10.63
N MET A 28 0.79 -5.50 10.87
CA MET A 28 -0.20 -4.49 10.45
C MET A 28 -0.34 -4.42 8.93
N MET A 29 0.79 -4.40 8.20
CA MET A 29 0.75 -4.40 6.72
C MET A 29 0.11 -5.65 6.13
N LEU A 30 0.37 -6.80 6.73
CA LEU A 30 -0.21 -8.08 6.31
C LEU A 30 -1.72 -8.12 6.54
N ASN A 31 -2.20 -7.60 7.67
CA ASN A 31 -3.64 -7.45 7.93
C ASN A 31 -4.31 -6.53 6.89
N ILE A 32 -3.67 -5.41 6.56
CA ILE A 32 -4.18 -4.49 5.54
C ILE A 32 -4.23 -5.15 4.16
N ALA A 33 -3.18 -5.92 3.81
CA ALA A 33 -3.13 -6.67 2.56
C ALA A 33 -4.27 -7.71 2.46
N PHE A 34 -4.57 -8.43 3.54
CA PHE A 34 -5.71 -9.36 3.57
C PHE A 34 -7.04 -8.66 3.38
N VAL A 35 -7.26 -7.53 4.06
CA VAL A 35 -8.48 -6.74 3.92
C VAL A 35 -8.65 -6.29 2.46
N GLN A 36 -7.58 -5.79 1.84
CA GLN A 36 -7.62 -5.35 0.45
C GLN A 36 -7.83 -6.51 -0.55
N MET A 37 -7.24 -7.68 -0.29
CA MET A 37 -7.47 -8.87 -1.10
C MET A 37 -8.92 -9.36 -0.97
N GLY A 38 -9.48 -9.35 0.24
CA GLY A 38 -10.90 -9.70 0.47
C GLY A 38 -11.84 -8.77 -0.29
N MET A 39 -11.55 -7.47 -0.29
CA MET A 39 -12.28 -6.49 -1.10
C MET A 39 -12.19 -6.78 -2.59
N ARG A 40 -11.00 -7.14 -3.09
CA ARG A 40 -10.81 -7.51 -4.49
C ARG A 40 -11.65 -8.74 -4.86
N MET A 41 -11.54 -9.83 -4.09
CA MET A 41 -12.29 -11.05 -4.34
C MET A 41 -13.81 -10.80 -4.31
N THR A 42 -14.27 -9.95 -3.39
CA THR A 42 -15.69 -9.58 -3.29
C THR A 42 -16.15 -8.78 -4.50
N LEU A 43 -15.35 -7.82 -4.99
CA LEU A 43 -15.65 -7.07 -6.21
C LEU A 43 -15.62 -7.96 -7.45
N ASP A 44 -14.60 -8.80 -7.59
CA ASP A 44 -14.46 -9.75 -8.70
C ASP A 44 -15.66 -10.72 -8.75
N SER A 45 -16.16 -11.18 -7.60
CA SER A 45 -17.34 -12.07 -7.54
C SER A 45 -18.65 -11.43 -7.99
N ARG A 46 -18.72 -10.08 -8.00
CA ARG A 46 -19.92 -9.32 -8.37
C ARG A 46 -19.85 -8.74 -9.78
N LEU A 47 -18.69 -8.84 -10.43
CA LEU A 47 -18.48 -8.35 -11.79
C LEU A 47 -18.77 -9.47 -12.81
N PRO A 48 -19.37 -9.14 -13.96
CA PRO A 48 -19.60 -10.12 -15.02
C PRO A 48 -18.26 -10.64 -15.56
N SER A 49 -18.19 -11.95 -15.85
CA SER A 49 -17.01 -12.57 -16.42
C SER A 49 -16.83 -12.12 -17.88
N VAL A 50 -15.98 -11.13 -18.09
CA VAL A 50 -15.62 -10.61 -19.41
C VAL A 50 -14.17 -10.94 -19.73
N GLY A 51 -13.85 -11.21 -21.01
CA GLY A 51 -12.49 -11.55 -21.46
C GLY A 51 -11.52 -10.37 -21.51
N TYR A 52 -11.98 -9.15 -21.23
CA TYR A 52 -11.15 -7.95 -21.13
C TYR A 52 -11.01 -7.50 -19.68
N GLN A 53 -9.91 -6.82 -19.34
CA GLN A 53 -9.69 -6.34 -17.98
C GLN A 53 -10.65 -5.20 -17.65
N ILE A 54 -11.45 -5.36 -16.60
CA ILE A 54 -12.34 -4.29 -16.13
C ILE A 54 -11.47 -3.21 -15.49
N LYS A 55 -11.73 -1.94 -15.82
CA LYS A 55 -10.97 -0.79 -15.32
C LYS A 55 -10.83 -0.76 -13.79
N MET A 56 -11.90 -1.14 -13.08
CA MET A 56 -11.90 -1.24 -11.62
C MET A 56 -10.85 -2.25 -11.12
N GLN A 57 -10.68 -3.39 -11.79
CA GLN A 57 -9.66 -4.39 -11.46
C GLN A 57 -8.25 -3.83 -11.67
N LEU A 58 -8.04 -3.02 -12.70
CA LEU A 58 -6.76 -2.35 -12.94
C LEU A 58 -6.40 -1.38 -11.80
N ILE A 59 -7.37 -0.59 -11.32
CA ILE A 59 -7.15 0.33 -10.20
C ILE A 59 -6.89 -0.43 -8.90
N LEU A 60 -7.66 -1.48 -8.62
CA LEU A 60 -7.42 -2.35 -7.45
C LEU A 60 -6.03 -2.99 -7.47
N ASN A 61 -5.56 -3.43 -8.64
CA ASN A 61 -4.21 -3.96 -8.79
C ASN A 61 -3.14 -2.90 -8.51
N ARG A 62 -3.33 -1.65 -8.95
CA ARG A 62 -2.38 -0.55 -8.64
C ARG A 62 -2.31 -0.24 -7.14
N PHE A 63 -3.45 -0.28 -6.45
CA PHE A 63 -3.47 -0.19 -4.99
C PHE A 63 -2.72 -1.38 -4.35
N PHE A 64 -2.88 -2.58 -4.89
CA PHE A 64 -2.20 -3.77 -4.37
C PHE A 64 -0.68 -3.71 -4.57
N TYR A 65 -0.21 -3.24 -5.73
CA TYR A 65 1.20 -3.00 -5.99
C TYR A 65 1.80 -1.97 -5.03
N SER A 66 1.04 -0.96 -4.62
CA SER A 66 1.51 0.05 -3.65
C SER A 66 1.75 -0.57 -2.26
N LEU A 67 0.88 -1.48 -1.81
CA LEU A 67 1.09 -2.26 -0.58
C LEU A 67 2.28 -3.21 -0.70
N MET A 68 2.39 -3.93 -1.82
CA MET A 68 3.52 -4.82 -2.05
C MET A 68 4.85 -4.07 -2.01
N PHE A 69 4.89 -2.87 -2.59
CA PHE A 69 6.05 -2.00 -2.55
C PHE A 69 6.42 -1.61 -1.11
N MET A 70 5.44 -1.23 -0.28
CA MET A 70 5.69 -0.94 1.14
C MET A 70 6.28 -2.16 1.88
N VAL A 71 5.75 -3.36 1.65
CA VAL A 71 6.27 -4.59 2.29
C VAL A 71 7.72 -4.88 1.89
N LEU A 72 8.04 -4.74 0.61
CA LEU A 72 9.41 -4.92 0.10
C LEU A 72 10.36 -3.86 0.68
N GLU A 73 9.92 -2.62 0.72
CA GLU A 73 10.69 -1.49 1.25
C GLU A 73 10.97 -1.67 2.74
N SER A 74 9.97 -2.02 3.55
CA SER A 74 10.16 -2.29 4.98
C SER A 74 11.11 -3.47 5.23
N SER A 75 11.04 -4.51 4.38
CA SER A 75 11.97 -5.65 4.46
C SER A 75 13.39 -5.23 4.11
N PHE A 76 13.55 -4.38 3.09
CA PHE A 76 14.84 -3.84 2.69
C PHE A 76 15.44 -2.95 3.80
N LEU A 77 14.65 -2.05 4.39
CA LEU A 77 15.08 -1.22 5.51
C LEU A 77 15.50 -2.03 6.73
N TYR A 78 14.79 -3.13 7.04
CA TYR A 78 15.18 -4.03 8.12
C TYR A 78 16.56 -4.65 7.88
N THR A 79 16.85 -5.09 6.65
CA THR A 79 18.18 -5.62 6.31
C THR A 79 19.28 -4.56 6.35
N LEU A 80 18.97 -3.30 6.05
CA LEU A 80 19.91 -2.19 6.18
C LEU A 80 20.19 -1.83 7.64
N HIS A 81 19.16 -1.86 8.48
CA HIS A 81 19.31 -1.67 9.92
C HIS A 81 20.21 -2.74 10.55
N ASP A 82 20.02 -4.01 10.18
CA ASP A 82 20.85 -5.13 10.64
C ASP A 82 22.33 -4.99 10.23
N ARG A 83 22.59 -4.30 9.11
CA ARG A 83 23.95 -3.94 8.65
C ARG A 83 24.53 -2.69 9.30
N GLY A 84 23.86 -2.10 10.28
CA GLY A 84 24.36 -0.97 11.08
C GLY A 84 24.02 0.43 10.54
N VAL A 85 23.06 0.54 9.61
CA VAL A 85 22.59 1.86 9.15
C VAL A 85 21.82 2.57 10.26
N ALA A 86 22.12 3.85 10.49
CA ALA A 86 21.47 4.66 11.50
C ALA A 86 19.96 4.83 11.25
N ILE A 87 19.17 4.75 12.33
CA ILE A 87 17.70 4.89 12.32
C ILE A 87 17.26 6.24 11.73
N SER A 88 18.09 7.28 11.84
CA SER A 88 17.83 8.60 11.26
C SER A 88 17.71 8.57 9.73
N HIS A 89 18.54 7.79 9.04
CA HIS A 89 18.47 7.65 7.59
C HIS A 89 17.23 6.86 7.15
N ILE A 90 16.88 5.83 7.92
CA ILE A 90 15.68 5.01 7.69
C ILE A 90 14.42 5.88 7.77
N ARG A 91 14.32 6.78 8.76
CA ARG A 91 13.18 7.70 8.90
C ARG A 91 13.02 8.66 7.72
N ILE A 92 14.13 9.12 7.12
CA ILE A 92 14.08 9.99 5.94
C ILE A 92 13.53 9.21 4.73
N ILE A 93 13.94 7.94 4.58
CA ILE A 93 13.45 7.07 3.52
C ILE A 93 11.96 6.79 3.71
N ASP A 94 11.53 6.38 4.91
CA ASP A 94 10.13 6.16 5.27
C ASP A 94 9.26 7.38 4.93
N LEU A 95 9.71 8.59 5.28
CA LEU A 95 8.99 9.83 5.01
C LEU A 95 8.91 10.15 3.51
N THR A 96 9.98 9.91 2.77
CA THR A 96 10.01 10.10 1.32
C THR A 96 9.05 9.14 0.62
N VAL A 97 9.06 7.87 1.02
CA VAL A 97 8.16 6.83 0.50
C VAL A 97 6.71 7.14 0.83
N ALA A 98 6.42 7.61 2.05
CA ALA A 98 5.08 8.02 2.48
C ALA A 98 4.53 9.16 1.60
N ILE A 99 5.33 10.19 1.29
CA ILE A 99 4.93 11.29 0.40
C ILE A 99 4.61 10.77 -1.00
N ILE A 100 5.49 9.92 -1.56
CA ILE A 100 5.30 9.34 -2.91
C ILE A 100 4.01 8.52 -2.96
N LEU A 101 3.75 7.68 -1.95
CA LEU A 101 2.55 6.86 -1.87
C LEU A 101 1.27 7.68 -1.67
N MET A 102 1.36 8.79 -0.94
CA MET A 102 0.25 9.72 -0.77
C MET A 102 -0.10 10.39 -2.10
N LEU A 103 0.90 10.87 -2.85
CA LEU A 103 0.72 11.42 -4.20
C LEU A 103 0.12 10.38 -5.16
N ASN A 104 0.62 9.14 -5.10
CA ASN A 104 0.08 8.04 -5.92
C ASN A 104 -1.40 7.75 -5.56
N THR A 105 -1.76 7.79 -4.28
CA THR A 105 -3.15 7.59 -3.82
C THR A 105 -4.07 8.70 -4.34
N VAL A 106 -3.63 9.96 -4.32
CA VAL A 106 -4.38 11.09 -4.89
C VAL A 106 -4.51 10.93 -6.41
N TYR A 107 -3.44 10.58 -7.10
CA TYR A 107 -3.45 10.36 -8.55
C TYR A 107 -4.42 9.24 -8.96
N LEU A 108 -4.41 8.10 -8.26
CA LEU A 108 -5.33 6.99 -8.52
C LEU A 108 -6.79 7.38 -8.26
N SER A 109 -7.02 8.20 -7.22
CA SER A 109 -8.35 8.74 -6.91
C SER A 109 -8.84 9.65 -8.03
N TYR A 110 -7.98 10.54 -8.52
CA TYR A 110 -8.29 11.43 -9.65
C TYR A 110 -8.59 10.64 -10.94
N LEU A 111 -7.76 9.64 -11.26
CA LEU A 111 -7.95 8.79 -12.46
C LEU A 111 -9.29 8.04 -12.41
N TYR A 112 -9.74 7.64 -11.23
CA TYR A 112 -11.05 7.02 -11.05
C TYR A 112 -12.19 8.00 -11.35
N TYR A 113 -12.16 9.21 -10.77
CA TYR A 113 -13.24 10.19 -10.91
C TYR A 113 -13.26 10.90 -12.27
N LYS A 114 -12.11 11.07 -12.93
CA LYS A 114 -12.05 11.71 -14.25
C LYS A 114 -12.79 10.90 -15.32
N ASP A 115 -12.82 9.59 -15.15
CA ASP A 115 -13.30 8.66 -16.16
C ASP A 115 -14.46 7.78 -15.66
N ALA A 116 -15.16 8.22 -14.61
CA ALA A 116 -16.40 7.65 -14.10
C ALA A 116 -17.59 8.46 -14.62
#